data_AF-A0A8B6BXU6-F1
#
_entry.id   AF-A0A8B6BXU6-F1
#
_cell.length_a   1.000
_cell.length_b   1.000
_cell.length_c   1.000
_cell.angle_alpha   90.00
_cell.angle_beta   90.00
_cell.angle_gamma   90.00
#
_symmetry.space_group_name_H-M   'P 1'
#
loop_
_entity.id
_entity.type
_entity.pdbx_description
1 polymer ?
#
loop_
_entity_poly.entity_id
_entity_poly.type
_entity_poly.pdbx_seq_one_letter_code
_entity_poly.pdbx_strand_id
1 'polypeptide(L)'
;MAGSTSMREILEELKLQNLNETFELERIEIDNFLSLTEQQLIRLGVTTIGDRIRLEEKVKQVQRSNINENEPTVKTLASDIRSQRNILFGRNGGGRGRGRK
;
A
#
# COMPACT_ATOMS: atom_id res chain seq x y z
N MET A 1 -8.52 9.94 20.78
CA MET A 1 -7.22 10.51 20.41
C MET A 1 -6.75 9.74 19.19
N ALA A 2 -6.76 10.35 18.01
CA ALA A 2 -6.17 9.74 16.82
C ALA A 2 -4.65 9.72 17.06
N GLY A 3 -4.12 8.56 17.44
CA GLY A 3 -2.68 8.40 17.62
C GLY A 3 -2.05 8.33 16.24
N SER A 4 -1.23 9.31 15.89
CA SER A 4 -0.37 9.23 14.71
C SER A 4 0.49 7.99 14.84
N THR A 5 0.26 7.00 13.98
CA THR A 5 1.02 5.74 14.03
C THR A 5 2.50 6.04 13.85
N SER A 6 3.32 5.64 14.82
CA SER A 6 4.77 5.85 14.78
C SER A 6 5.49 4.72 14.05
N MET A 7 6.73 4.97 13.58
CA MET A 7 7.54 3.92 12.95
C MET A 7 7.80 2.73 13.90
N ARG A 8 7.93 3.03 15.19
CA ARG A 8 8.07 2.04 16.25
C ARG A 8 6.87 1.12 16.38
N GLU A 9 5.65 1.66 16.31
CA GLU A 9 4.42 0.85 16.34
C GLU A 9 4.34 -0.11 15.16
N ILE A 10 4.77 0.34 13.97
CA ILE A 10 4.84 -0.51 12.77
C ILE A 10 5.81 -1.67 12.98
N LEU A 11 6.99 -1.39 13.53
CA LEU A 11 8.00 -2.41 13.82
C LEU A 11 7.51 -3.40 14.89
N GLU A 12 6.83 -2.94 15.93
CA GLU A 12 6.23 -3.78 16.95
C GLU A 12 5.12 -4.69 16.37
N GLU A 13 4.23 -4.15 15.53
CA GLU A 13 3.16 -4.92 14.88
C GLU A 13 3.71 -6.03 13.96
N LEU A 14 4.81 -5.74 13.26
CA LEU A 14 5.49 -6.69 12.39
C LEU A 14 6.43 -7.65 13.12
N LYS A 15 6.53 -7.55 14.46
CA LYS A 15 7.46 -8.33 15.30
C LYS A 15 8.94 -8.10 14.96
N LEU A 16 9.27 -6.89 14.52
CA LEU A 16 10.60 -6.40 14.16
C LEU A 16 11.15 -5.38 15.17
N GLN A 17 10.65 -5.42 16.40
CA GLN A 17 11.05 -4.53 17.51
C GLN A 17 12.55 -4.52 17.82
N ASN A 18 13.28 -5.57 17.43
CA ASN A 18 14.73 -5.63 17.53
C ASN A 18 15.44 -4.60 16.63
N LEU A 19 14.74 -4.01 15.66
CA LEU A 19 15.27 -2.99 14.76
C LEU A 19 14.95 -1.56 15.24
N ASN A 20 14.19 -1.40 16.32
CA ASN A 20 13.80 -0.07 16.83
C ASN A 20 15.01 0.82 17.10
N GLU A 21 16.04 0.28 17.76
CA GLU A 21 17.26 1.02 18.06
C GLU A 21 17.97 1.52 16.80
N THR A 22 18.11 0.65 15.79
CA THR A 22 18.75 1.03 14.50
C THR A 22 17.95 2.10 13.77
N PHE A 23 16.62 1.97 13.74
CA PHE A 23 15.74 2.94 13.08
C PHE A 23 15.72 4.28 13.83
N GLU A 24 15.76 4.28 15.16
CA GLU A 24 15.87 5.50 15.98
C GLU A 24 17.24 6.18 15.77
N LEU A 25 18.34 5.42 15.76
CA LEU A 25 19.69 5.93 15.54
C LEU A 25 19.85 6.61 14.16
N GLU A 26 19.29 6.00 13.12
CA GLU A 26 19.32 6.56 11.76
C GLU A 26 18.20 7.57 11.48
N ARG A 27 17.35 7.86 12.48
CA ARG A 27 16.19 8.78 12.36
C ARG A 27 15.28 8.42 11.18
N ILE A 28 14.99 7.14 11.05
CA ILE A 28 14.07 6.63 10.03
C ILE A 28 12.64 6.84 10.52
N GLU A 29 11.90 7.64 9.77
CA GLU A 29 10.51 8.00 10.00
C GLU A 29 9.65 7.48 8.86
N ILE A 30 8.34 7.43 9.06
CA ILE A 30 7.39 6.95 8.05
C ILE A 30 7.52 7.75 6.74
N ASP A 31 7.79 9.05 6.83
CA ASP A 31 7.88 9.95 5.69
C ASP A 31 9.13 9.71 4.85
N ASN A 32 10.25 9.35 5.48
CA ASN A 32 11.51 9.10 4.78
C ASN A 32 11.72 7.63 4.40
N PHE A 33 10.97 6.70 5.02
CA PHE A 33 11.14 5.27 4.81
C PHE A 33 11.03 4.84 3.34
N LEU A 34 10.05 5.37 2.59
CA LEU A 34 9.84 4.99 1.19
C LEU A 34 10.93 5.49 0.23
N SER A 35 11.81 6.39 0.69
CA SER A 35 12.97 6.83 -0.07
C SER A 35 14.18 5.90 0.07
N LEU A 36 14.12 4.93 1.00
CA LEU A 36 15.20 3.99 1.24
C LEU A 36 15.27 2.94 0.13
N THR A 37 16.49 2.67 -0.31
CA THR A 37 16.78 1.57 -1.23
C THR A 37 16.78 0.23 -0.48
N GLU A 38 16.60 -0.86 -1.23
CA GLU A 38 16.69 -2.22 -0.67
C GLU A 38 18.03 -2.46 0.07
N GLN A 39 19.14 -1.94 -0.47
CA GLN A 39 20.45 -2.07 0.18
C GLN A 39 20.51 -1.34 1.53
N GLN A 40 19.86 -0.19 1.66
CA GLN A 40 19.76 0.54 2.93
C GLN A 40 18.89 -0.22 3.94
N LEU A 41 17.78 -0.80 3.50
CA LEU A 41 16.94 -1.65 4.35
C LEU A 41 17.69 -2.88 4.88
N ILE A 42 18.55 -3.50 4.05
CA ILE A 42 19.41 -4.60 4.48
C ILE A 42 20.43 -4.11 5.54
N ARG A 43 21.03 -2.93 5.36
CA ARG A 43 21.96 -2.33 6.34
C ARG A 43 21.30 -2.02 7.68
N LEU A 44 20.04 -1.59 7.64
CA LEU A 44 19.21 -1.36 8.83
C LEU A 44 18.79 -2.65 9.54
N GLY A 45 19.07 -3.83 8.96
CA GLY A 45 18.78 -5.14 9.54
C GLY A 45 17.56 -5.85 8.96
N VAL A 46 16.85 -5.24 8.00
CA VAL A 46 15.71 -5.87 7.29
C VAL A 46 16.23 -6.79 6.18
N THR A 47 16.83 -7.90 6.59
CA THR A 47 17.55 -8.82 5.70
C THR A 47 16.64 -9.73 4.88
N THR A 48 15.43 -10.03 5.36
CA THR A 48 14.51 -10.92 4.65
C THR A 48 13.65 -10.14 3.64
N ILE A 49 13.42 -10.73 2.45
CA ILE A 49 12.56 -10.15 1.42
C ILE A 49 11.13 -9.97 1.95
N GLY A 50 10.63 -10.95 2.71
CA GLY A 50 9.28 -10.93 3.27
C GLY A 50 9.07 -9.75 4.24
N ASP A 51 10.04 -9.48 5.11
CA ASP A 51 9.94 -8.37 6.05
C ASP A 51 10.01 -7.02 5.33
N ARG A 52 10.86 -6.88 4.31
CA ARG A 52 10.91 -5.66 3.48
C ARG A 52 9.58 -5.35 2.82
N ILE A 53 8.96 -6.35 2.18
CA ILE A 53 7.65 -6.19 1.52
C ILE A 53 6.59 -5.81 2.55
N ARG A 54 6.51 -6.52 3.68
CA ARG A 54 5.53 -6.24 4.74
C ARG A 54 5.69 -4.83 5.32
N LEU A 55 6.92 -4.39 5.55
CA LEU A 55 7.19 -3.03 6.03
C LEU A 55 6.73 -1.99 5.03
N GLU A 56 7.09 -2.17 3.76
CA GLU A 56 6.76 -1.23 2.70
C GLU A 56 5.24 -1.12 2.49
N GLU A 57 4.52 -2.24 2.48
CA GLU A 57 3.06 -2.27 2.40
C GLU A 57 2.42 -1.56 3.60
N LYS A 58 2.91 -1.82 4.81
CA LYS A 58 2.37 -1.23 6.04
C LYS A 58 2.60 0.28 6.11
N VAL A 59 3.81 0.74 5.77
CA VAL A 59 4.14 2.16 5.70
C VAL A 59 3.27 2.87 4.65
N LYS A 60 3.09 2.28 3.46
CA LYS A 60 2.18 2.81 2.43
C LYS A 60 0.73 2.89 2.93
N GLN A 61 0.28 1.90 3.70
CA GLN A 61 -1.07 1.89 4.28
C GLN A 61 -1.25 3.02 5.29
N VAL A 62 -0.26 3.27 6.15
CA VAL A 62 -0.30 4.36 7.14
C VAL A 62 -0.31 5.72 6.45
N GLN A 63 0.56 5.93 5.45
CA GLN A 63 0.56 7.18 4.68
C GLN A 63 -0.78 7.42 3.96
N ARG A 64 -1.37 6.38 3.36
CA ARG A 64 -2.70 6.49 2.72
C ARG A 64 -3.80 6.80 3.73
N SER A 65 -3.71 6.26 4.94
CA SER A 65 -4.67 6.55 6.02
C SER A 65 -4.57 8.01 6.48
N ASN A 66 -3.35 8.56 6.60
CA ASN A 66 -3.13 9.98 6.89
C ASN A 66 -3.65 10.90 5.78
N ILE A 67 -3.55 10.50 4.51
CA ILE A 67 -4.06 11.29 3.37
C ILE A 67 -5.60 11.21 3.28
N ASN A 68 -6.19 10.06 3.60
CA ASN A 68 -7.64 9.82 3.51
C ASN A 68 -8.47 10.51 4.61
N GLU A 69 -7.87 11.15 5.62
CA GLU A 69 -8.65 12.06 6.48
C GLU A 69 -9.13 13.32 5.73
N ASN A 70 -8.67 13.54 4.49
CA ASN A 70 -9.14 14.62 3.59
C ASN A 70 -9.80 14.14 2.27
N GLU A 71 -10.01 12.84 2.01
CA GLU A 71 -10.67 12.38 0.77
C GLU A 71 -11.43 11.05 0.94
N PRO A 72 -12.63 10.87 0.38
CA PRO A 72 -13.47 9.73 0.71
C PRO A 72 -13.13 8.50 -0.14
N THR A 73 -12.76 7.43 0.58
CA THR A 73 -13.06 6.01 0.32
C THR A 73 -12.43 5.29 -0.87
N VAL A 74 -11.59 4.30 -0.50
CA VAL A 74 -11.02 3.14 -1.21
C VAL A 74 -12.08 2.19 -1.83
N LYS A 75 -13.29 2.67 -2.16
CA LYS A 75 -14.29 1.90 -2.92
C LYS A 75 -13.97 1.85 -4.42
N THR A 76 -13.04 2.69 -4.88
CA THR A 76 -12.75 2.92 -6.30
C THR A 76 -12.06 1.74 -6.98
N LEU A 77 -11.15 1.01 -6.31
CA LEU A 77 -10.43 -0.09 -6.98
C LEU A 77 -11.35 -1.27 -7.35
N ALA A 78 -12.30 -1.64 -6.48
CA ALA A 78 -13.23 -2.73 -6.77
C ALA A 78 -14.29 -2.34 -7.82
N SER A 79 -14.76 -1.09 -7.82
CA SER A 79 -15.64 -0.57 -8.86
C SER A 79 -14.92 -0.42 -10.20
N ASP A 80 -13.66 0.01 -10.19
CA ASP A 80 -12.85 0.21 -11.39
C ASP A 80 -12.51 -1.13 -12.06
N ILE A 81 -12.16 -2.16 -11.29
CA ILE A 81 -11.95 -3.51 -11.83
C ILE A 81 -13.25 -4.06 -12.44
N ARG A 82 -14.42 -3.86 -11.80
CA ARG A 82 -15.72 -4.26 -12.37
C ARG A 82 -16.03 -3.49 -13.65
N SER A 83 -15.75 -2.19 -13.68
CA SER A 83 -15.98 -1.34 -14.85
C SER A 83 -15.08 -1.74 -16.02
N GLN A 84 -13.78 -1.94 -15.77
CA GLN A 84 -12.80 -2.40 -16.76
C GLN A 84 -13.13 -3.80 -17.29
N ARG A 85 -13.55 -4.73 -16.42
CA ARG A 85 -14.01 -6.06 -16.85
C ARG A 85 -15.26 -5.97 -17.74
N ASN A 86 -16.19 -5.07 -17.44
CA ASN A 86 -17.39 -4.90 -18.26
C ASN A 86 -17.08 -4.27 -19.63
N ILE A 87 -16.01 -3.47 -19.76
CA ILE A 87 -15.55 -2.94 -21.05
C ILE A 87 -14.90 -4.04 -21.89
N LEU A 88 -14.08 -4.90 -21.28
CA LEU A 88 -13.31 -5.94 -21.98
C LEU A 88 -14.12 -7.22 -22.26
N PHE A 89 -15.04 -7.57 -21.36
CA PHE A 89 -15.79 -8.83 -21.38
C PHE A 89 -17.30 -8.65 -21.26
N GLY A 90 -17.78 -7.41 -21.10
CA GLY A 90 -19.19 -7.11 -21.24
C GLY A 90 -19.55 -7.27 -22.70
N ARG A 91 -20.22 -8.38 -22.99
CA ARG A 91 -20.80 -8.69 -24.28
C ARG A 91 -21.49 -7.44 -24.82
N ASN A 92 -20.85 -6.80 -25.80
CA ASN A 92 -21.39 -5.67 -26.52
C ASN A 92 -22.70 -6.18 -27.15
N GLY A 93 -23.84 -5.87 -26.51
CA GLY A 93 -25.18 -6.21 -26.98
C GLY A 93 -25.59 -5.42 -28.23
N GLY A 94 -24.62 -5.01 -29.05
CA GLY A 94 -24.81 -4.43 -30.37
C GLY A 94 -25.10 -5.52 -31.39
N GLY A 95 -26.23 -6.20 -31.25
CA GLY A 95 -26.81 -7.01 -32.31
C GLY A 95 -27.42 -6.11 -33.38
N ARG A 96 -26.60 -5.55 -34.28
CA ARG A 96 -27.07 -5.07 -35.59
C ARG A 96 -26.91 -6.21 -36.59
N GLY A 97 -27.99 -6.96 -36.80
CA GLY A 97 -28.09 -8.02 -37.81
C GLY A 97 -29.44 -7.93 -38.52
N ARG A 98 -29.39 -7.46 -39.77
CA ARG A 98 -30.47 -7.35 -40.75
C ARG A 98 -31.32 -8.63 -40.88
N GLY A 99 -32.64 -8.48 -40.93
CA GLY A 99 -33.57 -9.48 -41.44
C GLY A 99 -34.75 -8.80 -42.14
N ARG A 100 -34.59 -8.52 -43.43
CA ARG A 100 -35.69 -8.21 -44.35
C ARG A 100 -36.52 -9.49 -44.56
N LYS A 101 -37.81 -9.47 -44.23
CA LYS A 101 -38.89 -10.03 -45.05
C LYS A 101 -40.24 -9.58 -44.51
#